data_AF-A0A3D9UDI3-F1
#
_entry.id   AF-A0A3D9UDI3-F1
#
_cell.length_a   1.000
_cell.length_b   1.000
_cell.length_c   1.000
_cell.angle_alpha   90.00
_cell.angle_beta   90.00
_cell.angle_gamma   90.00
#
_symmetry.space_group_name_H-M   'P 1'
#
loop_
_entity.id
_entity.type
_entity.pdbx_description
1 polymer ?
#
loop_
_entity_poly.entity_id
_entity_poly.type
_entity_poly.pdbx_seq_one_letter_code
_entity_poly.pdbx_strand_id
1 'polypeptide(L)'
;MRLLTKISLLPFILLISSPSVAGLSTPTEIRQQVKERGVNSIVAEIGEQGKRNEIAYYITTGNPEWVKIAFELTPNIHQDFSKQIFNSLSFALINNPVEVLTLANKRKPSLSSDICNIPPTLIGLEKKEQFVRNVAKSLTAAKKSASRKDKENIEICQWELNQSYTEYL
;
A
#
# COMPACT_ATOMS: atom_id res chain seq x y z
N MET A 1 9.72 -26.81 -69.24
CA MET A 1 9.25 -26.92 -67.83
C MET A 1 9.33 -25.52 -67.20
N ARG A 2 8.19 -24.89 -66.88
CA ARG A 2 8.15 -23.63 -66.14
C ARG A 2 7.62 -23.93 -64.73
N LEU A 3 8.47 -23.80 -63.72
CA LEU A 3 8.09 -23.96 -62.32
C LEU A 3 7.27 -22.74 -61.87
N LEU A 4 6.00 -22.96 -61.55
CA LEU A 4 5.15 -21.97 -60.88
C LEU A 4 5.48 -22.00 -59.38
N THR A 5 6.25 -21.01 -58.93
CA THR A 5 6.51 -20.73 -57.52
C THR A 5 5.22 -20.23 -56.85
N LYS A 6 4.54 -21.12 -56.10
CA LYS A 6 3.41 -20.74 -55.24
C LYS A 6 3.95 -20.03 -54.00
N ILE A 7 3.89 -18.70 -53.99
CA ILE A 7 4.15 -17.90 -52.79
C ILE A 7 2.89 -17.99 -51.93
N SER A 8 2.95 -18.84 -50.89
CA SER A 8 1.92 -18.90 -49.85
C SER A 8 2.11 -17.71 -48.92
N LEU A 9 1.29 -16.66 -49.09
CA LEU A 9 1.19 -15.56 -48.14
C LEU A 9 0.34 -16.03 -46.96
N LEU A 10 1.00 -16.47 -45.88
CA LEU A 10 0.35 -16.74 -44.60
C LEU A 10 -0.02 -15.39 -43.95
N PRO A 11 -1.30 -15.07 -43.72
CA PRO A 11 -1.64 -13.84 -43.02
C PRO A 11 -1.35 -14.05 -41.53
N PHE A 12 -0.33 -13.36 -41.01
CA PHE A 12 -0.17 -13.18 -39.57
C PHE A 12 -1.31 -12.27 -39.10
N ILE A 13 -2.44 -12.88 -38.73
CA ILE A 13 -3.52 -12.18 -38.03
C ILE A 13 -2.96 -11.88 -36.62
N LEU A 14 -2.35 -10.70 -36.48
CA LEU A 14 -2.05 -10.13 -35.18
C LEU A 14 -3.39 -9.82 -34.51
N LEU A 15 -3.89 -10.77 -33.70
CA LEU A 15 -4.93 -10.51 -32.72
C LEU A 15 -4.35 -9.55 -31.69
N ILE A 16 -4.45 -8.25 -31.97
CA ILE A 16 -4.23 -7.21 -30.97
C ILE A 16 -5.42 -7.30 -30.02
N SER A 17 -5.35 -8.20 -29.04
CA SER A 17 -6.26 -8.15 -27.89
C SER A 17 -6.03 -6.80 -27.24
N SER A 18 -6.96 -5.86 -27.44
CA SER A 18 -6.98 -4.63 -26.68
C SER A 18 -7.01 -5.05 -25.21
N PRO A 19 -6.02 -4.65 -24.38
CA PRO A 19 -6.13 -4.91 -22.96
C PRO A 19 -7.45 -4.28 -22.52
N SER A 20 -8.36 -5.11 -22.01
CA SER A 20 -9.55 -4.62 -21.34
C SER A 20 -9.07 -3.60 -20.31
N VAL A 21 -9.55 -2.36 -20.41
CA VAL A 21 -9.31 -1.35 -19.39
C VAL A 21 -10.11 -1.80 -18.17
N ALA A 22 -9.57 -2.74 -17.40
CA ALA A 22 -10.13 -3.09 -16.11
C ALA A 22 -10.00 -1.87 -15.21
N GLY A 23 -11.10 -1.49 -14.54
CA GLY A 23 -11.13 -0.29 -13.71
C GLY A 23 -10.10 -0.35 -12.59
N LEU A 24 -9.52 0.79 -12.21
CA LEU A 24 -8.68 0.91 -11.01
C LEU A 24 -9.52 1.36 -9.81
N SER A 25 -10.66 0.71 -9.59
CA SER A 25 -11.66 1.16 -8.62
C SER A 25 -11.73 0.27 -7.38
N THR A 26 -11.31 -1.00 -7.50
CA THR A 26 -11.31 -1.96 -6.39
C THR A 26 -9.92 -2.54 -6.13
N PRO A 27 -9.65 -3.05 -4.91
CA PRO A 27 -8.40 -3.75 -4.61
C PRO A 27 -8.12 -4.91 -5.56
N THR A 28 -9.12 -5.73 -5.85
CA THR A 28 -8.98 -6.91 -6.72
C THR A 28 -8.56 -6.52 -8.12
N GLU A 29 -9.18 -5.49 -8.70
CA GLU A 29 -8.80 -5.02 -10.03
C GLU A 29 -7.40 -4.42 -10.02
N ILE A 30 -7.06 -3.57 -9.04
CA ILE A 30 -5.72 -2.99 -8.93
C ILE A 30 -4.66 -4.09 -8.84
N ARG A 31 -4.86 -5.10 -7.99
CA ARG A 31 -3.95 -6.25 -7.85
C ARG A 31 -3.79 -7.01 -9.16
N GLN A 32 -4.89 -7.28 -9.84
CA GLN A 32 -4.87 -7.97 -11.13
C GLN A 32 -4.09 -7.15 -12.16
N GLN A 33 -4.34 -5.85 -12.22
CA GLN A 33 -3.67 -4.93 -13.14
C GLN A 33 -2.18 -4.77 -12.81
N VAL A 34 -1.79 -4.77 -11.52
CA VAL A 34 -0.37 -4.78 -11.11
C VAL A 34 0.32 -6.06 -11.57
N LYS A 35 -0.36 -7.21 -11.49
CA LYS A 35 0.18 -8.49 -11.98
C LYS A 35 0.35 -8.52 -13.51
N GLU A 36 -0.61 -7.95 -14.24
CA GLU A 36 -0.61 -7.96 -15.71
C GLU A 36 0.34 -6.93 -16.33
N ARG A 37 0.40 -5.71 -15.76
CA ARG A 37 1.07 -4.56 -16.38
C ARG A 37 2.24 -4.00 -15.56
N GLY A 38 2.41 -4.49 -14.33
CA GLY A 38 3.46 -4.04 -13.42
C GLY A 38 3.08 -2.77 -12.64
N VAL A 39 3.64 -2.66 -11.44
CA VAL A 39 3.29 -1.61 -10.47
C VAL A 39 3.50 -0.18 -10.98
N ASN A 40 4.57 0.07 -11.75
CA ASN A 40 4.86 1.41 -12.27
C ASN A 40 3.78 1.89 -13.25
N SER A 41 3.31 1.00 -14.14
CA SER A 41 2.23 1.34 -15.08
C SER A 41 0.95 1.68 -14.34
N ILE A 42 0.62 0.91 -13.29
CA ILE A 42 -0.62 1.12 -12.54
C ILE A 42 -0.55 2.40 -11.71
N VAL A 43 0.58 2.68 -11.06
CA VAL A 43 0.74 3.92 -10.30
C VAL A 43 0.71 5.15 -11.20
N ALA A 44 1.26 5.08 -12.41
CA ALA A 44 1.15 6.14 -13.39
C ALA A 44 -0.32 6.39 -13.76
N GLU A 45 -1.07 5.34 -14.11
CA GLU A 45 -2.50 5.45 -14.47
C GLU A 45 -3.36 5.95 -13.31
N ILE A 46 -3.13 5.48 -12.07
CA ILE A 46 -3.78 6.03 -10.85
C ILE A 46 -3.56 7.54 -10.75
N GLY A 47 -2.34 8.00 -11.06
CA GLY A 47 -1.97 9.41 -11.10
C GLY A 47 -2.73 10.18 -12.18
N GLU A 48 -2.74 9.67 -13.40
CA GLU A 48 -3.45 10.26 -14.55
C GLU A 48 -4.97 10.34 -14.33
N GLN A 49 -5.54 9.34 -13.66
CA GLN A 49 -6.96 9.33 -13.29
C GLN A 49 -7.29 10.19 -12.05
N GLY A 50 -6.29 10.80 -11.40
CA GLY A 50 -6.50 11.61 -10.20
C GLY A 50 -6.91 10.80 -8.95
N LYS A 51 -6.74 9.48 -8.96
CA LYS A 51 -7.23 8.56 -7.90
C LYS A 51 -6.27 8.38 -6.72
N ARG A 52 -5.10 9.02 -6.73
CA ARG A 52 -4.09 8.87 -5.66
C ARG A 52 -4.66 9.17 -4.27
N ASN A 53 -5.42 10.27 -4.14
CA ASN A 53 -6.01 10.68 -2.86
C ASN A 53 -7.11 9.73 -2.40
N GLU A 54 -7.91 9.20 -3.32
CA GLU A 54 -8.95 8.22 -3.03
C GLU A 54 -8.34 6.93 -2.48
N ILE A 55 -7.32 6.39 -3.17
CA ILE A 55 -6.61 5.19 -2.71
C ILE A 55 -5.93 5.43 -1.36
N ALA A 56 -5.26 6.57 -1.21
CA ALA A 56 -4.64 6.97 0.05
C ALA A 56 -5.67 7.01 1.19
N TYR A 57 -6.86 7.55 0.94
CA TYR A 57 -7.96 7.56 1.91
C TYR A 57 -8.42 6.14 2.26
N TYR A 58 -8.66 5.28 1.27
CA TYR A 58 -9.09 3.91 1.54
C TYR A 58 -8.08 3.10 2.37
N ILE A 59 -6.77 3.36 2.20
CA ILE A 59 -5.73 2.74 3.05
C ILE A 59 -5.91 3.16 4.52
N THR A 60 -6.23 4.43 4.80
CA THR A 60 -6.39 4.91 6.20
C THR A 60 -7.50 4.18 6.98
N THR A 61 -8.45 3.59 6.27
CA THR A 61 -9.55 2.82 6.89
C THR A 61 -9.06 1.56 7.60
N GLY A 62 -7.84 1.08 7.30
CA GLY A 62 -7.32 -0.18 7.82
C GLY A 62 -8.01 -1.43 7.22
N ASN A 63 -8.82 -1.27 6.17
CA ASN A 63 -9.40 -2.41 5.46
C ASN A 63 -8.27 -3.34 4.95
N PRO A 64 -8.28 -4.65 5.28
CA PRO A 64 -7.18 -5.55 4.96
C PRO A 64 -6.80 -5.60 3.47
N GLU A 65 -7.78 -5.52 2.55
CA GLU A 65 -7.49 -5.55 1.13
C GLU A 65 -6.81 -4.27 0.66
N TRP A 66 -7.25 -3.10 1.15
CA TRP A 66 -6.57 -1.84 0.85
C TRP A 66 -5.17 -1.75 1.48
N VAL A 67 -4.97 -2.31 2.68
CA VAL A 67 -3.63 -2.39 3.29
C VAL A 67 -2.71 -3.29 2.44
N LYS A 68 -3.18 -4.43 1.93
CA LYS A 68 -2.38 -5.28 1.02
C LYS A 68 -2.00 -4.53 -0.25
N ILE A 69 -2.96 -3.82 -0.86
CA ILE A 69 -2.72 -2.99 -2.05
C ILE A 69 -1.69 -1.90 -1.77
N ALA A 70 -1.74 -1.25 -0.61
CA ALA A 70 -0.74 -0.26 -0.22
C ALA A 70 0.68 -0.81 -0.41
N PHE A 71 0.97 -1.98 0.17
CA PHE A 71 2.28 -2.61 0.06
C PHE A 71 2.61 -3.10 -1.36
N GLU A 72 1.61 -3.53 -2.14
CA GLU A 72 1.78 -3.87 -3.56
C GLU A 72 2.13 -2.67 -4.43
N LEU A 73 1.60 -1.49 -4.10
CA LEU A 73 1.83 -0.25 -4.84
C LEU A 73 3.12 0.47 -4.42
N THR A 74 3.60 0.32 -3.18
CA THR A 74 4.81 0.99 -2.67
C THR A 74 6.09 0.85 -3.52
N PRO A 75 6.45 -0.34 -4.08
CA PRO A 75 7.71 -0.52 -4.82
C PRO A 75 7.63 0.04 -6.26
N ASN A 76 7.33 1.32 -6.38
CA ASN A 76 7.18 2.02 -7.66
C ASN A 76 8.16 3.21 -7.78
N ILE A 77 8.28 3.78 -8.99
CA ILE A 77 9.20 4.89 -9.30
C ILE A 77 8.69 6.28 -8.85
N HIS A 78 7.39 6.43 -8.61
CA HIS A 78 6.73 7.66 -8.15
C HIS A 78 6.82 7.79 -6.62
N GLN A 79 7.98 8.25 -6.16
CA GLN A 79 8.31 8.32 -4.73
C GLN A 79 7.32 9.15 -3.89
N ASP A 80 6.72 10.17 -4.48
CA ASP A 80 5.69 11.00 -3.86
C ASP A 80 4.46 10.18 -3.48
N PHE A 81 4.02 9.28 -4.36
CA PHE A 81 2.91 8.38 -4.08
C PHE A 81 3.29 7.31 -3.05
N SER A 82 4.51 6.78 -3.09
CA SER A 82 5.00 5.85 -2.05
C SER A 82 5.00 6.52 -0.68
N LYS A 83 5.45 7.78 -0.57
CA LYS A 83 5.38 8.55 0.68
C LYS A 83 3.95 8.78 1.14
N GLN A 84 3.03 9.10 0.22
CA GLN A 84 1.62 9.23 0.53
C GLN A 84 1.03 7.92 1.07
N ILE A 85 1.37 6.78 0.46
CA ILE A 85 0.97 5.45 0.94
C ILE A 85 1.47 5.20 2.36
N PHE A 86 2.74 5.49 2.67
CA PHE A 86 3.27 5.31 4.03
C PHE A 86 2.54 6.18 5.06
N ASN A 87 2.27 7.45 4.73
CA ASN A 87 1.48 8.31 5.60
C ASN A 87 0.09 7.72 5.87
N SER A 88 -0.56 7.16 4.85
CA SER A 88 -1.85 6.49 5.01
C SER A 88 -1.75 5.21 5.84
N LEU A 89 -0.67 4.44 5.72
CA LEU A 89 -0.42 3.26 6.55
C LEU A 89 -0.23 3.61 8.03
N SER A 90 0.42 4.74 8.34
CA SER A 90 0.52 5.25 9.71
C SER A 90 -0.86 5.55 10.30
N PHE A 91 -1.79 6.13 9.52
CA PHE A 91 -3.18 6.29 9.96
C PHE A 91 -3.92 4.95 10.11
N ALA A 92 -3.64 3.99 9.23
CA ALA A 92 -4.24 2.66 9.29
C ALA A 92 -3.92 1.91 10.59
N LEU A 93 -2.82 2.25 11.29
CA LEU A 93 -2.50 1.69 12.61
C LEU A 93 -3.59 1.93 13.66
N ILE A 94 -4.39 3.00 13.51
CA ILE A 94 -5.51 3.27 14.42
C ILE A 94 -6.57 2.16 14.29
N ASN A 95 -6.81 1.67 13.08
CA ASN A 95 -7.92 0.78 12.76
C ASN A 95 -7.51 -0.69 12.66
N ASN A 96 -6.30 -0.99 12.17
CA ASN A 96 -5.84 -2.35 11.93
C ASN A 96 -4.30 -2.48 12.08
N PRO A 97 -3.78 -2.33 13.30
CA PRO A 97 -2.33 -2.35 13.52
C PRO A 97 -1.69 -3.71 13.22
N VAL A 98 -2.39 -4.83 13.43
CA VAL A 98 -1.83 -6.17 13.22
C VAL A 98 -1.50 -6.40 11.76
N GLU A 99 -2.46 -6.21 10.86
CA GLU A 99 -2.26 -6.46 9.42
C GLU A 99 -1.19 -5.52 8.85
N VAL A 100 -1.23 -4.23 9.23
CA VAL A 100 -0.26 -3.23 8.78
C VAL A 100 1.17 -3.63 9.16
N LEU A 101 1.41 -3.95 10.44
CA LEU A 101 2.76 -4.28 10.94
C LEU A 101 3.25 -5.63 10.42
N THR A 102 2.36 -6.62 10.28
CA THR A 102 2.74 -7.93 9.75
C THR A 102 3.13 -7.85 8.28
N LEU A 103 2.43 -7.07 7.47
CA LEU A 103 2.80 -6.83 6.07
C LEU A 103 4.07 -5.99 5.94
N ALA A 104 4.25 -4.96 6.77
CA ALA A 104 5.47 -4.15 6.80
C ALA A 104 6.70 -5.02 7.05
N ASN A 105 6.68 -5.80 8.14
CA ASN A 105 7.79 -6.67 8.51
C ASN A 105 8.05 -7.79 7.49
N LYS A 106 6.99 -8.31 6.85
CA LYS A 106 7.14 -9.31 5.78
C LYS A 106 7.90 -8.75 4.56
N ARG A 107 7.71 -7.47 4.23
CA ARG A 107 8.42 -6.84 3.11
C ARG A 107 9.83 -6.43 3.48
N LYS A 108 9.97 -5.66 4.56
CA LYS A 108 11.27 -5.22 5.08
C LYS A 108 11.06 -4.69 6.50
N PRO A 109 11.77 -5.22 7.52
CA PRO A 109 11.59 -4.79 8.91
C PRO A 109 11.68 -3.28 9.14
N SER A 110 12.55 -2.57 8.40
CA SER A 110 12.69 -1.11 8.52
C SER A 110 11.44 -0.32 8.14
N LEU A 111 10.50 -0.90 7.37
CA LEU A 111 9.26 -0.22 7.00
C LEU A 111 8.31 -0.03 8.18
N SER A 112 8.42 -0.88 9.20
CA SER A 112 7.65 -0.72 10.43
C SER A 112 8.01 0.62 11.08
N SER A 113 9.30 0.97 11.15
CA SER A 113 9.77 2.26 11.66
C SER A 113 9.26 3.46 10.86
N ASP A 114 9.19 3.33 9.53
CA ASP A 114 8.65 4.39 8.66
C ASP A 114 7.14 4.60 8.89
N ILE A 115 6.42 3.53 9.28
CA ILE A 115 4.96 3.54 9.50
C ILE A 115 4.61 3.93 10.94
N CYS A 116 5.40 3.53 11.92
CA CYS A 116 5.22 3.79 13.36
C CYS A 116 5.66 5.20 13.75
N ASN A 117 5.18 6.18 12.98
CA ASN A 117 5.57 7.57 13.08
C ASN A 117 4.36 8.49 12.84
N ILE A 118 4.45 9.75 13.26
CA ILE A 118 3.46 10.77 12.98
C ILE A 118 3.58 11.18 11.50
N PRO A 119 2.51 11.08 10.70
CA PRO A 119 2.54 11.55 9.32
C PRO A 119 2.91 13.04 9.26
N PRO A 120 3.86 13.47 8.40
CA PRO A 120 4.23 14.87 8.26
C PRO A 120 3.10 15.74 7.73
N THR A 121 2.06 15.14 7.15
CA THR A 121 0.83 15.80 6.71
C THR A 121 -0.07 16.21 7.89
N LEU A 122 0.17 15.69 9.10
CA LEU A 122 -0.61 16.01 10.29
C LEU A 122 -0.05 17.27 10.98
N ILE A 123 -0.76 18.37 10.79
CA ILE A 123 -0.37 19.69 11.31
C ILE A 123 -1.19 20.03 12.57
N GLY A 124 -0.52 20.60 13.58
CA GLY A 124 -1.12 21.03 14.84
C GLY A 124 -0.82 20.06 15.99
N LEU A 125 -0.40 20.62 17.13
CA LEU A 125 0.02 19.84 18.31
C LEU A 125 -1.09 18.91 18.82
N GLU A 126 -2.30 19.44 19.00
CA GLU A 126 -3.45 18.66 19.49
C GLU A 126 -3.76 17.45 18.58
N LYS A 127 -3.70 17.63 17.25
CA LYS A 127 -3.95 16.53 16.31
C LYS A 127 -2.85 15.47 16.38
N LYS A 128 -1.59 15.90 16.49
CA LYS A 128 -0.43 15.00 16.65
C LYS A 128 -0.53 14.18 17.92
N GLU A 129 -0.84 14.83 19.03
CA GLU A 129 -1.09 14.18 20.31
C GLU A 129 -2.24 13.17 20.23
N GLN A 130 -3.39 13.58 19.68
CA GLN A 130 -4.54 12.72 19.52
C GLN A 130 -4.22 11.49 18.65
N PHE A 131 -3.47 11.68 17.57
CA PHE A 131 -3.00 10.59 16.73
C PHE A 131 -2.15 9.59 17.52
N VAL A 132 -1.14 10.05 18.25
CA VAL A 132 -0.26 9.17 19.03
C VAL A 132 -1.05 8.40 20.09
N ARG A 133 -1.95 9.06 20.83
CA ARG A 133 -2.83 8.41 21.81
C ARG A 133 -3.73 7.35 21.16
N ASN A 134 -4.31 7.64 19.99
CA ASN A 134 -5.18 6.70 19.28
C ASN A 134 -4.40 5.47 18.79
N VAL A 135 -3.21 5.68 18.21
CA VAL A 135 -2.35 4.57 17.77
C VAL A 135 -1.89 3.73 18.96
N ALA A 136 -1.42 4.35 20.04
CA ALA A 136 -0.99 3.64 21.25
C ALA A 136 -2.11 2.81 21.87
N LYS A 137 -3.34 3.35 21.92
CA LYS A 137 -4.53 2.63 22.36
C LYS A 137 -4.84 1.43 21.46
N SER A 138 -4.78 1.60 20.15
CA SER A 138 -5.03 0.53 19.18
C SER A 138 -4.00 -0.59 19.28
N LEU A 139 -2.70 -0.25 19.34
CA LEU A 139 -1.60 -1.19 19.56
C LEU A 139 -1.78 -1.99 20.86
N THR A 140 -2.13 -1.30 21.96
CA THR A 140 -2.37 -1.94 23.26
C THR A 140 -3.55 -2.91 23.21
N ALA A 141 -4.63 -2.55 22.51
CA ALA A 141 -5.78 -3.43 22.33
C ALA A 141 -5.41 -4.67 21.49
N ALA A 142 -4.74 -4.46 20.36
CA ALA A 142 -4.31 -5.54 19.46
C ALA A 142 -3.35 -6.53 20.13
N LYS A 143 -2.42 -6.03 20.95
CA LYS A 143 -1.45 -6.87 21.68
C LYS A 143 -2.11 -7.94 22.54
N LYS A 144 -3.31 -7.69 23.10
CA LYS A 144 -3.99 -8.62 24.01
C LYS A 144 -4.40 -9.93 23.34
N SER A 145 -4.77 -9.89 22.06
CA SER A 145 -5.26 -11.04 21.28
C SER A 145 -4.29 -11.51 20.19
N ALA A 146 -3.17 -10.83 20.01
CA ALA A 146 -2.19 -11.10 18.96
C ALA A 146 -1.41 -12.41 19.18
N SER A 147 -0.95 -13.02 18.07
CA SER A 147 0.01 -14.13 18.13
C SER A 147 1.35 -13.67 18.71
N ARG A 148 2.24 -14.58 19.10
CA ARG A 148 3.57 -14.21 19.63
C ARG A 148 4.35 -13.31 18.68
N LYS A 149 4.39 -13.66 17.39
CA LYS A 149 5.09 -12.88 16.37
C LYS A 149 4.47 -11.50 16.18
N ASP A 150 3.15 -11.41 16.16
CA ASP A 150 2.45 -10.14 16.02
C ASP A 150 2.66 -9.25 17.25
N LYS A 151 2.75 -9.84 18.46
CA LYS A 151 3.09 -9.10 19.69
C LYS A 151 4.47 -8.43 19.60
N GLU A 152 5.48 -9.13 19.10
CA GLU A 152 6.83 -8.55 18.93
C GLU A 152 6.79 -7.35 17.97
N ASN A 153 6.09 -7.48 16.83
CA ASN A 153 5.92 -6.37 15.88
C ASN A 153 5.22 -5.16 16.52
N ILE A 154 4.19 -5.39 17.33
CA ILE A 154 3.46 -4.35 18.05
C ILE A 154 4.37 -3.67 19.09
N GLU A 155 5.15 -4.45 19.84
CA GLU A 155 6.06 -3.92 20.87
C GLU A 155 7.15 -3.03 20.28
N ILE A 156 7.69 -3.39 19.11
CA ILE A 156 8.65 -2.55 18.37
C ILE A 156 8.00 -1.22 18.02
N CYS A 157 6.80 -1.23 17.43
CA CYS A 157 6.07 -0.03 17.06
C CYS A 157 5.74 0.87 18.27
N GLN A 158 5.33 0.25 19.39
CA GLN A 158 5.09 0.95 20.65
C GLN A 158 6.37 1.60 21.18
N TRP A 159 7.50 0.89 21.11
CA TRP A 159 8.78 1.43 21.55
C TRP A 159 9.19 2.64 20.70
N GLU A 160 9.04 2.58 19.36
CA GLU A 160 9.35 3.68 18.45
C GLU A 160 8.49 4.94 18.73
N LEU A 161 7.19 4.73 18.96
CA LEU A 161 6.28 5.83 19.34
C LEU A 161 6.65 6.41 20.70
N ASN A 162 6.94 5.58 21.70
CA ASN A 162 7.30 6.06 23.02
C ASN A 162 8.62 6.84 22.98
N GLN A 163 9.66 6.32 22.32
CA GLN A 163 10.95 6.99 22.21
C GLN A 163 10.82 8.37 21.54
N SER A 164 9.98 8.47 20.52
CA SER A 164 9.85 9.68 19.71
C SER A 164 8.85 10.69 20.29
N TYR A 165 7.83 10.21 21.03
CA TYR A 165 6.63 10.98 21.38
C TYR A 165 6.13 10.72 22.81
N THR A 166 7.04 10.45 23.76
CA THR A 166 6.70 10.25 25.19
C THR A 166 5.83 11.40 25.73
N GLU A 167 6.06 12.64 25.30
CA GLU A 167 5.29 13.81 25.72
C GLU A 167 3.79 13.78 25.34
N TYR A 168 3.37 12.91 24.42
CA TYR A 168 1.99 12.83 23.93
C TYR A 168 1.17 11.69 24.55
N LEU A 169 1.82 10.79 25.29
CA LEU A 169 1.26 9.55 25.84
C LEU A 169 0.83 9.70 27.30
#